data_AF-A0A822UYI9-F1
#
_entry.id   AF-A0A822UYI9-F1
#
_cell.length_a   1.000
_cell.length_b   1.000
_cell.length_c   1.000
_cell.angle_alpha   90.00
_cell.angle_beta   90.00
_cell.angle_gamma   90.00
#
_symmetry.space_group_name_H-M   'P 1'
#
loop_
_entity.id
_entity.type
_entity.pdbx_description
1 polymer ?
#
loop_
_entity_poly.entity_id
_entity_poly.type
_entity_poly.pdbx_seq_one_letter_code
_entity_poly.pdbx_strand_id
1 'polypeptide(L)'
;MAHSIEDHLNALKAAADRASGTMRQQASAETNREAYRALMVDCFASFEALAYELGGDGAYISDEYIDVTGKNGCVDSVFLDLVEAENGKPAPVVYSARRPSASTLSHAVQGLRVQGASL
;
A
#
# COMPACT_ATOMS: atom_id res chain seq x y z
N MET A 1 15.95 20.38 6.38
CA MET A 1 15.29 20.84 5.15
C MET A 1 13.89 20.28 5.22
N ALA A 2 12.84 21.10 5.09
CA ALA A 2 11.49 20.57 4.96
C ALA A 2 11.42 19.84 3.61
N HIS A 3 11.19 18.53 3.63
CA HIS A 3 10.74 17.83 2.43
C HIS A 3 9.40 18.46 2.05
N SER A 4 9.17 18.71 0.76
CA SER A 4 7.87 19.19 0.31
C SER A 4 6.91 18.01 0.35
N ILE A 5 5.64 18.23 0.69
CA ILE A 5 4.53 17.29 0.39
C ILE A 5 4.68 16.65 -1.00
N GLU A 6 5.12 17.44 -1.99
CA GLU A 6 5.39 16.98 -3.35
C GLU A 6 6.44 15.85 -3.41
N ASP A 7 7.49 15.90 -2.59
CA ASP A 7 8.53 14.86 -2.52
C ASP A 7 7.95 13.54 -2.01
N HIS A 8 7.08 13.59 -1.00
CA HIS A 8 6.40 12.41 -0.46
C HIS A 8 5.44 11.78 -1.49
N LEU A 9 4.68 12.61 -2.21
CA LEU A 9 3.80 12.14 -3.28
C LEU A 9 4.59 11.55 -4.46
N ASN A 10 5.74 12.13 -4.80
CA ASN A 10 6.62 11.60 -5.82
C ASN A 10 7.29 10.28 -5.38
N ALA A 11 7.62 10.13 -4.10
CA ALA A 11 8.13 8.87 -3.55
C ALA A 11 7.09 7.75 -3.65
N LEU A 12 5.82 8.02 -3.31
CA LEU A 12 4.71 7.08 -3.48
C LEU A 12 4.54 6.66 -4.95
N LYS A 13 4.60 7.63 -5.86
CA LYS A 13 4.54 7.35 -7.30
C LYS A 13 5.69 6.46 -7.75
N ALA A 14 6.92 6.78 -7.35
CA ALA A 14 8.09 5.99 -7.70
C ALA A 14 8.02 4.56 -7.15
N ALA A 15 7.48 4.38 -5.93
CA ALA A 15 7.25 3.06 -5.35
C ALA A 15 6.23 2.26 -6.16
N ALA A 16 5.10 2.88 -6.52
CA ALA A 16 4.09 2.27 -7.38
C ALA A 16 4.66 1.89 -8.75
N ASP A 17 5.45 2.76 -9.37
CA ASP A 17 6.09 2.50 -10.66
C ASP A 17 7.06 1.31 -10.57
N ARG A 18 7.91 1.23 -9.53
CA ARG A 18 8.81 0.09 -9.27
C ARG A 18 8.04 -1.22 -9.10
N ALA A 19 6.98 -1.19 -8.29
CA ALA A 19 6.15 -2.36 -8.03
C ALA A 19 5.44 -2.81 -9.32
N SER A 20 4.92 -1.86 -10.10
CA SER A 20 4.34 -2.12 -11.42
C SER A 20 5.37 -2.63 -12.44
N GLY A 21 6.66 -2.34 -12.26
CA GLY A 21 7.75 -2.88 -13.09
C GLY A 21 8.04 -4.36 -12.78
N THR A 22 7.79 -4.78 -11.54
CA THR A 22 8.21 -6.10 -11.02
C THR A 22 7.06 -7.10 -10.97
N MET A 23 5.88 -6.68 -10.50
CA MET A 23 4.74 -7.58 -10.32
C MET A 23 4.14 -7.99 -11.67
N ARG A 24 4.05 -9.30 -11.92
CA ARG A 24 3.58 -9.88 -13.18
C ARG A 24 2.76 -11.14 -12.90
N GLN A 25 1.74 -11.39 -13.72
CA GLN A 25 0.96 -12.64 -13.64
C GLN A 25 1.81 -13.90 -13.85
N GLN A 26 2.94 -13.78 -14.56
CA GLN A 26 3.84 -14.88 -14.88
C GLN A 26 5.03 -15.01 -13.89
N ALA A 27 5.20 -14.04 -12.98
CA ALA A 27 6.23 -14.12 -11.96
C ALA A 27 5.77 -15.08 -10.84
N SER A 28 6.73 -15.68 -10.13
CA SER A 28 6.41 -16.54 -8.98
C SER A 28 5.65 -15.76 -7.90
N ALA A 29 4.82 -16.48 -7.14
CA ALA A 29 4.09 -15.93 -6.01
C ALA A 29 5.03 -15.29 -4.99
N GLU A 30 6.20 -15.89 -4.75
CA GLU A 30 7.24 -15.32 -3.88
C GLU A 30 7.77 -13.98 -4.41
N THR A 31 8.05 -13.88 -5.72
CA THR A 31 8.52 -12.64 -6.34
C THR A 31 7.47 -11.53 -6.23
N ASN A 32 6.21 -11.86 -6.53
CA ASN A 32 5.11 -10.91 -6.42
C ASN A 32 4.87 -10.50 -4.96
N ARG A 33 4.99 -11.43 -4.01
CA ARG A 33 4.88 -11.16 -2.57
C ARG A 33 5.93 -10.17 -2.09
N GLU A 34 7.21 -10.38 -2.44
CA GLU A 34 8.29 -9.48 -2.05
C GLU A 34 8.15 -8.10 -2.69
N ALA A 35 7.78 -8.04 -3.97
CA ALA A 35 7.50 -6.77 -4.65
C ALA A 35 6.32 -6.02 -4.01
N TYR A 36 5.27 -6.73 -3.63
CA TYR A 36 4.12 -6.16 -2.93
C TYR A 36 4.48 -5.71 -1.51
N ARG A 37 5.29 -6.50 -0.78
CA ARG A 37 5.81 -6.13 0.54
C ARG A 37 6.60 -4.83 0.46
N ALA A 38 7.54 -4.74 -0.48
CA ALA A 38 8.35 -3.54 -0.69
C ALA A 38 7.49 -2.30 -1.01
N LEU A 39 6.46 -2.46 -1.86
CA LEU A 39 5.50 -1.39 -2.14
C LEU A 39 4.79 -0.92 -0.86
N MET A 40 4.31 -1.85 -0.04
CA MET A 40 3.61 -1.51 1.20
C MET A 40 4.55 -0.78 2.17
N VAL A 41 5.79 -1.26 2.33
CA VAL A 41 6.82 -0.60 3.16
C VAL A 41 7.00 0.87 2.73
N ASP A 42 7.20 1.11 1.44
CA ASP A 42 7.39 2.45 0.89
C ASP A 42 6.15 3.35 1.10
N CYS A 43 4.95 2.77 0.99
CA CYS A 43 3.70 3.47 1.24
C CYS A 43 3.56 3.88 2.71
N PHE A 44 3.77 2.96 3.65
CA PHE A 44 3.71 3.25 5.09
C PHE A 44 4.71 4.33 5.48
N ALA A 45 5.96 4.23 5.02
CA ALA A 45 6.99 5.25 5.30
C ALA A 45 6.61 6.63 4.75
N SER A 46 6.05 6.68 3.53
CA SER A 46 5.62 7.94 2.92
C SER A 46 4.40 8.54 3.63
N PHE A 47 3.45 7.70 4.06
CA PHE A 47 2.27 8.16 4.81
C PHE A 47 2.63 8.64 6.21
N GLU A 48 3.53 7.95 6.91
CA GLU A 48 4.05 8.37 8.21
C GLU A 48 4.71 9.75 8.11
N ALA A 49 5.62 9.93 7.14
CA ALA A 49 6.30 11.20 6.95
C ALA A 49 5.33 12.33 6.60
N LEU A 50 4.36 12.06 5.72
CA LEU A 50 3.32 13.03 5.36
C LEU A 50 2.42 13.38 6.56
N ALA A 51 2.08 12.41 7.41
CA ALA A 51 1.29 12.65 8.61
C ALA A 51 1.99 13.62 9.55
N TYR A 52 3.29 13.43 9.79
CA TYR A 52 4.08 14.37 10.60
C TYR A 52 4.18 15.75 9.95
N GLU A 53 4.39 15.84 8.64
CA GLU A 53 4.47 17.12 7.93
C GLU A 53 3.16 17.92 8.00
N LEU A 54 2.02 17.23 7.97
CA LEU A 54 0.69 17.82 8.12
C LEU A 54 0.32 18.14 9.58
N GLY A 55 1.22 17.93 10.53
CA GLY A 55 1.01 18.19 11.96
C GLY A 55 0.20 17.12 12.70
N GLY A 56 0.04 15.94 12.09
CA GLY A 56 -0.53 14.76 12.73
C GLY A 56 0.50 13.93 13.50
N ASP A 57 0.01 12.89 14.17
CA ASP A 57 0.85 11.88 14.82
C ASP A 57 0.96 10.65 13.89
N GLY A 58 2.15 10.47 13.31
CA GLY A 58 2.45 9.36 12.41
C GLY A 58 2.68 8.03 13.12
N ALA A 59 2.82 7.98 14.45
CA ALA A 59 3.20 6.76 15.17
C ALA A 59 2.22 5.59 14.97
N TYR A 60 0.92 5.87 14.83
CA TYR A 60 -0.11 4.87 14.53
C TYR A 60 0.13 4.15 13.19
N ILE A 61 0.81 4.80 12.24
CA ILE A 61 1.13 4.21 10.93
C ILE A 61 2.29 3.21 11.08
N SER A 62 3.26 3.51 11.96
CA SER A 62 4.41 2.65 12.24
C SER A 62 4.04 1.37 12.99
N ASP A 63 3.02 1.43 13.85
CA ASP A 63 2.52 0.24 14.55
C ASP A 63 1.90 -0.75 13.56
N GLU A 64 1.02 -0.26 12.68
CA GLU A 64 0.37 -1.05 11.63
C GLU A 64 1.36 -1.56 10.57
N TYR A 65 2.45 -0.83 10.33
CA TYR A 65 3.50 -1.23 9.39
C TYR A 65 4.09 -2.61 9.73
N ILE A 66 4.33 -2.90 11.00
CA ILE A 66 4.93 -4.17 11.44
C ILE A 66 3.96 -5.32 11.20
N ASP A 67 2.69 -5.13 11.54
CA ASP A 67 1.66 -6.15 11.38
C ASP A 67 1.36 -6.45 9.90
N VAL A 68 1.50 -5.44 9.03
CA VAL A 68 1.26 -5.62 7.58
C VAL A 68 2.47 -6.20 6.86
N THR A 69 3.66 -5.66 7.09
CA THR A 69 4.86 -5.94 6.28
C THR A 69 5.85 -6.90 6.92
N GLY A 70 5.66 -7.20 8.22
CA GLY A 70 6.48 -8.12 8.99
C GLY A 70 6.40 -9.57 8.52
N LYS A 71 7.26 -10.42 9.10
CA LYS A 71 7.21 -11.87 8.86
C LYS A 71 5.91 -12.43 9.44
N ASN A 72 5.18 -13.21 8.64
CA ASN A 72 3.82 -13.69 8.94
C ASN A 72 2.78 -12.57 9.08
N GLY A 73 3.09 -11.37 8.57
CA GLY A 73 2.14 -10.27 8.53
C GLY A 73 1.04 -10.46 7.47
N CYS A 74 0.23 -9.42 7.27
CA CYS A 74 -0.87 -9.44 6.29
C CYS A 74 -0.37 -9.77 4.88
N VAL A 75 0.76 -9.21 4.44
CA VAL A 75 1.32 -9.49 3.11
C VAL A 75 1.67 -10.98 2.96
N ASP A 76 2.26 -11.61 3.98
CA ASP A 76 2.55 -13.04 3.93
C ASP A 76 1.29 -13.89 3.85
N SER A 77 0.27 -13.51 4.62
CA SER A 77 -1.00 -14.23 4.67
C SER A 77 -1.74 -14.19 3.32
N VAL A 78 -1.70 -13.07 2.60
CA VAL A 78 -2.36 -12.93 1.28
C VAL A 78 -1.72 -13.82 0.22
N PHE A 79 -0.42 -14.08 0.32
CA PHE A 79 0.32 -14.88 -0.67
C PHE A 79 0.57 -16.32 -0.24
N LEU A 80 0.30 -16.68 1.03
CA LEU A 80 0.59 -17.99 1.60
C LEU A 80 0.09 -19.13 0.71
N ASP A 81 -1.19 -19.07 0.38
CA ASP A 81 -1.91 -20.01 -0.45
C ASP A 81 -1.26 -20.23 -1.84
N LEU A 82 -0.82 -19.14 -2.48
CA LEU A 82 -0.19 -19.18 -3.80
C LEU A 82 1.25 -19.71 -3.73
N VAL A 83 1.99 -19.35 -2.70
CA VAL A 83 3.35 -19.86 -2.46
C VAL A 83 3.31 -21.35 -2.13
N GLU A 84 2.34 -21.79 -1.34
CA GLU A 84 2.13 -23.20 -1.06
C GLU A 84 1.76 -23.99 -2.32
N ALA A 85 0.89 -23.42 -3.17
CA ALA A 85 0.53 -23.97 -4.47
C ALA A 85 1.75 -24.22 -5.37
N GLU A 86 2.61 -23.22 -5.52
CA GLU A 86 3.83 -23.31 -6.34
C GLU A 86 4.82 -24.35 -5.79
N ASN A 87 4.87 -24.51 -4.46
CA ASN A 87 5.72 -25.47 -3.78
C ASN A 87 5.15 -26.90 -3.73
N GLY A 88 4.11 -27.20 -4.52
CA GLY A 88 3.56 -28.55 -4.67
C GLY A 88 2.52 -28.95 -3.62
N LYS A 89 2.03 -28.01 -2.81
CA LYS A 89 0.81 -28.22 -2.01
C LYS A 89 -0.41 -27.90 -2.89
N PRO A 90 -1.58 -28.50 -2.67
CA PRO A 90 -2.78 -28.13 -3.44
C PRO A 90 -3.11 -26.64 -3.21
N ALA A 91 -3.21 -25.88 -4.30
CA ALA A 91 -3.62 -24.47 -4.23
C ALA A 91 -5.00 -24.36 -3.56
N PRO A 92 -5.14 -23.63 -2.45
CA PRO A 92 -6.45 -23.44 -1.86
C PRO A 92 -7.26 -22.46 -2.72
N VAL A 93 -8.58 -22.57 -2.57
CA VAL A 93 -9.61 -21.94 -3.41
C VAL A 93 -9.33 -20.44 -3.54
N VAL A 94 -9.15 -19.98 -4.78
CA VAL A 94 -8.91 -18.58 -5.14
C VAL A 94 -9.94 -17.68 -4.48
N TYR A 95 -9.55 -16.94 -3.44
CA TYR A 95 -10.28 -15.75 -3.02
C TYR A 95 -10.12 -14.73 -4.14
N SER A 96 -11.05 -14.73 -5.10
CA SER A 96 -11.23 -13.57 -5.94
C SER A 96 -11.58 -12.44 -4.98
N ALA A 97 -10.63 -11.56 -4.69
CA ALA A 97 -10.97 -10.22 -4.23
C ALA A 97 -11.95 -9.72 -5.28
N ARG A 98 -13.24 -9.71 -4.91
CA ARG A 98 -14.30 -9.10 -5.70
C ARG A 98 -13.75 -7.73 -6.02
N ARG A 99 -13.37 -7.47 -7.28
CA ARG A 99 -13.00 -6.13 -7.72
C ARG A 99 -14.07 -5.23 -7.11
N PRO A 100 -13.71 -4.19 -6.33
CA PRO A 100 -14.66 -3.11 -6.15
C PRO A 100 -15.06 -2.73 -7.57
N SER A 101 -16.30 -3.03 -7.96
CA SER A 101 -16.85 -2.44 -9.17
C SER A 101 -16.63 -0.94 -9.02
N ALA A 102 -16.27 -0.24 -10.08
CA ALA A 102 -15.95 1.18 -10.10
C ALA A 102 -17.20 2.09 -9.83
N SER A 103 -17.90 1.80 -8.75
CA SER A 103 -19.19 2.29 -8.29
C SER A 103 -19.33 1.62 -6.91
N THR A 104 -18.97 2.21 -5.78
CA THR A 104 -19.23 3.58 -5.31
C THR A 104 -18.28 3.85 -4.13
N LEU A 105 -17.10 4.40 -4.37
CA LEU A 105 -16.40 5.19 -3.34
C LEU A 105 -16.98 6.59 -3.40
N SER A 106 -18.14 6.79 -2.75
CA SER A 106 -18.60 8.13 -2.42
C SER A 106 -17.68 8.64 -1.31
N HIS A 107 -16.58 9.30 -1.69
CA HIS A 107 -15.95 10.22 -0.77
C HIS A 107 -16.95 11.36 -0.57
N ALA A 108 -17.81 11.23 0.44
CA ALA A 108 -18.46 12.40 0.99
C ALA A 108 -17.33 13.32 1.47
N VAL A 109 -17.01 14.32 0.65
CA VAL A 109 -16.22 15.49 1.03
C VAL A 109 -17.00 16.14 2.17
N GLN A 110 -16.77 15.68 3.40
CA GLN A 110 -17.26 16.35 4.59
C GLN A 110 -16.38 17.58 4.80
N GLY A 111 -16.76 18.65 4.10
CA GLY A 111 -16.64 20.03 4.56
C GLY A 111 -15.24 20.58 4.81
N LEU A 112 -14.49 20.88 3.76
CA LEU A 112 -13.54 21.99 3.80
C LEU A 112 -14.17 23.20 3.11
N ARG A 113 -14.98 23.98 3.85
CA ARG A 113 -15.34 25.33 3.41
C ARG A 113 -14.19 26.26 3.77
N VAL A 114 -13.23 26.41 2.86
CA VAL A 114 -12.29 27.53 2.93
C VAL A 114 -13.06 28.76 2.42
N GLN A 115 -13.68 29.49 3.36
CA GLN A 115 -14.15 30.84 3.07
C GLN A 115 -12.93 31.77 3.05
N GLY A 116 -12.60 32.29 1.88
CA GLY A 116 -11.85 33.53 1.72
C GLY A 116 -10.36 33.37 1.39
N ALA A 117 -10.05 33.11 0.12
CA ALA A 117 -8.80 33.56 -0.48
C ALA A 117 -9.12 34.15 -1.85
N SER A 118 -9.20 35.48 -1.93
CA SER A 118 -9.16 36.22 -3.18
C SER A 118 -7.71 36.47 -3.57
N LEU A 119 -7.45 36.37 -4.87
CA LEU A 119 -6.18 36.57 -5.59
C LEU A 119 -5.40 37.81 -5.17
#